data_AF-A7ESB4-F1
#
_entry.id   AF-A7ESB4-F1
#
_cell.length_a   1.000
_cell.length_b   1.000
_cell.length_c   1.000
_cell.angle_alpha   90.00
_cell.angle_beta   90.00
_cell.angle_gamma   90.00
#
_symmetry.space_group_name_H-M   'P 1'
#
loop_
_entity.id
_entity.type
_entity.pdbx_description
1 polymer ?
#
loop_
_entity_poly.entity_id
_entity_poly.type
_entity_poly.pdbx_seq_one_letter_code
_entity_poly.pdbx_strand_id
1 'polypeptide(L)'
;MKETEDSLPRTNSVDIERSDNGTEKPFSVRMRKHFAQEVSTDHADILMLLCCLITGFLDSTLYNAFKTFVSMQTGNTIFLALGASGQNNRPFGWARSLISIGFFCIGSFVFSRFHRFLNPLQRSTLVASYLLQSCCILLAASLVQGGVIEGAVPAGLINYWNQIAAIALLSFQAAGQIVSSRLLGVGEVPTIVITSLLCDLLSDPALFARPSANVKRNRRAIAFTLTLLGAIVGGWMGNYE
;
A
#
# COMPACT_ATOMS: atom_id res chain seq x y z
N MET A 1 -31.87 -57.66 63.35
CA MET A 1 -30.81 -58.39 64.09
C MET A 1 -30.28 -59.52 63.21
N LYS A 2 -29.25 -59.23 62.39
CA LYS A 2 -28.12 -60.12 62.03
C LYS A 2 -27.21 -59.41 61.02
N GLU A 3 -25.92 -59.56 61.26
CA GLU A 3 -24.70 -59.08 60.59
C GLU A 3 -24.62 -59.49 59.11
N THR A 4 -24.19 -58.62 58.19
CA THR A 4 -22.81 -58.35 57.69
C THR A 4 -22.26 -59.45 56.78
N GLU A 5 -22.12 -59.15 55.48
CA GLU A 5 -21.01 -59.67 54.67
C GLU A 5 -20.64 -58.65 53.57
N ASP A 6 -19.34 -58.46 53.46
CA ASP A 6 -18.58 -57.45 52.73
C ASP A 6 -18.30 -57.92 51.29
N SER A 7 -18.29 -57.03 50.30
CA SER A 7 -17.49 -57.20 49.08
C SER A 7 -17.50 -55.97 48.14
N LEU A 8 -16.43 -55.19 48.29
CA LEU A 8 -15.62 -54.50 47.26
C LEU A 8 -16.23 -53.31 46.48
N PRO A 9 -15.58 -52.13 46.53
CA PRO A 9 -15.97 -50.99 45.71
C PRO A 9 -15.53 -51.16 44.25
N ARG A 10 -16.45 -50.86 43.31
CA ARG A 10 -16.15 -50.76 41.88
C ARG A 10 -15.06 -49.70 41.67
N THR A 11 -14.00 -50.12 41.00
CA THR A 11 -12.88 -49.31 40.53
C THR A 11 -13.35 -48.03 39.85
N ASN A 12 -12.92 -46.90 40.41
CA ASN A 12 -12.83 -45.61 39.73
C ASN A 12 -12.01 -45.78 38.44
N SER A 13 -12.66 -45.72 37.28
CA SER A 13 -11.98 -45.33 36.05
C SER A 13 -11.68 -43.84 36.18
N VAL A 14 -10.55 -43.55 36.81
CA VAL A 14 -9.89 -42.25 36.67
C VAL A 14 -9.57 -42.15 35.19
N ASP A 15 -10.37 -41.37 34.47
CA ASP A 15 -10.00 -40.87 33.16
C ASP A 15 -8.68 -40.13 33.35
N ILE A 16 -7.59 -40.81 32.99
CA ILE A 16 -6.26 -40.24 32.94
C ILE A 16 -6.35 -39.15 31.88
N GLU A 17 -6.56 -37.91 32.33
CA GLU A 17 -6.19 -36.72 31.59
C GLU A 17 -4.73 -36.91 31.19
N ARG A 18 -4.55 -37.37 29.96
CA ARG A 18 -3.26 -37.46 29.31
C ARG A 18 -2.80 -36.03 29.15
N SER A 19 -2.05 -35.55 30.15
CA SER A 19 -1.27 -34.32 30.10
C SER A 19 -0.57 -34.28 28.74
N ASP A 20 -1.07 -33.42 27.86
CA ASP A 20 -0.48 -33.15 26.55
C ASP A 20 0.92 -32.61 26.81
N ASN A 21 1.89 -33.53 26.83
CA ASN A 21 3.29 -33.22 27.06
C ASN A 21 3.70 -32.27 25.95
N GLY A 22 3.89 -31.00 26.33
CA GLY A 22 4.11 -29.84 25.47
C GLY A 22 5.35 -29.99 24.59
N THR A 23 5.20 -30.78 23.54
CA THR A 23 6.18 -30.84 22.45
C THR A 23 5.97 -29.54 21.69
N GLU A 24 6.84 -28.56 21.92
CA GLU A 24 6.77 -27.28 21.21
C GLU A 24 6.61 -27.56 19.71
N LYS A 25 5.51 -27.07 19.12
CA LYS A 25 5.24 -27.29 17.69
C LYS A 25 6.44 -26.80 16.87
N PRO A 26 6.86 -27.54 15.84
CA PRO A 26 7.98 -27.14 14.99
C PRO A 26 7.82 -25.68 14.53
N PHE A 27 8.92 -24.94 14.49
CA PHE A 27 8.94 -23.52 14.12
C PHE A 27 8.20 -23.24 12.80
N SER A 28 8.30 -24.14 11.82
CA SER A 28 7.58 -24.07 10.54
C SER A 28 6.05 -24.10 10.69
N VAL A 29 5.53 -24.91 11.61
CA VAL A 29 4.10 -25.02 11.90
C VAL A 29 3.60 -23.78 12.64
N ARG A 30 4.39 -23.28 13.60
CA ARG A 30 4.12 -22.01 14.29
C ARG A 30 4.07 -20.84 13.31
N MET A 31 5.06 -20.73 12.43
CA MET A 31 5.09 -19.70 11.38
C MET A 31 3.91 -19.82 10.42
N ARG A 32 3.63 -21.02 9.89
CA ARG A 32 2.50 -21.22 8.97
C ARG A 32 1.18 -20.82 9.60
N LYS A 33 0.96 -21.17 10.87
CA LYS A 33 -0.22 -20.74 11.62
C LYS A 33 -0.25 -19.22 11.80
N HIS A 34 0.87 -18.60 12.14
CA HIS A 34 0.97 -17.15 12.32
C HIS A 34 0.67 -16.36 11.03
N PHE A 35 1.21 -16.79 9.89
CA PHE A 35 0.97 -16.15 8.60
C PHE A 35 -0.44 -16.40 8.04
N ALA A 36 -1.12 -17.45 8.50
CA ALA A 36 -2.51 -17.73 8.16
C ALA A 36 -3.52 -16.94 9.01
N GLN A 37 -3.08 -16.23 10.05
CA GLN A 37 -3.97 -15.42 10.88
C GLN A 37 -4.34 -14.11 10.21
N GLU A 38 -5.56 -13.64 10.51
CA GLU A 38 -6.00 -12.30 10.15
C GLU A 38 -5.33 -11.25 11.03
N VAL A 39 -5.04 -10.09 10.44
CA VAL A 39 -4.38 -8.96 11.11
C VAL A 39 -5.46 -8.03 11.66
N SER A 40 -5.28 -7.57 12.91
CA SER A 40 -6.11 -6.48 13.45
C SER A 40 -5.82 -5.18 12.70
N THR A 41 -6.88 -4.43 12.40
CA THR A 41 -6.81 -3.13 11.71
C THR A 41 -6.62 -1.94 12.65
N ASP A 42 -6.53 -2.16 13.97
CA ASP A 42 -6.50 -1.11 15.00
C ASP A 42 -5.38 -0.06 14.79
N HIS A 43 -4.27 -0.47 14.17
CA HIS A 43 -3.12 0.40 13.84
C HIS A 43 -2.74 0.37 12.36
N ALA A 44 -3.67 -0.03 11.49
CA ALA A 44 -3.46 -0.02 10.04
C ALA A 44 -3.22 1.42 9.50
N ASP A 45 -3.66 2.43 10.24
CA ASP A 45 -3.43 3.84 9.93
C ASP A 45 -1.94 4.20 9.87
N ILE A 46 -1.10 3.68 10.76
CA ILE A 46 0.35 3.95 10.76
C ILE A 46 0.96 3.52 9.41
N LEU A 47 0.57 2.36 8.91
CA LEU A 47 1.03 1.85 7.62
C LEU A 47 0.54 2.74 6.47
N MET A 48 -0.73 3.17 6.50
CA MET A 48 -1.27 4.08 5.49
C MET A 48 -0.58 5.44 5.49
N LEU A 49 -0.26 5.97 6.67
CA LEU A 49 0.48 7.23 6.83
C LEU A 49 1.89 7.13 6.25
N LEU A 50 2.58 6.01 6.44
CA LEU A 50 3.85 5.74 5.78
C LEU A 50 3.69 5.66 4.25
N CYS A 51 2.63 5.01 3.76
CA CYS A 51 2.33 4.98 2.34
C CYS A 51 2.09 6.40 1.79
N CYS A 52 1.40 7.30 2.50
CA CYS A 52 1.24 8.70 2.10
C CYS A 52 2.59 9.41 1.89
N LEU A 53 3.53 9.22 2.82
CA LEU A 53 4.90 9.74 2.68
C LEU A 53 5.58 9.21 1.41
N ILE A 54 5.51 7.88 1.20
CA ILE A 54 6.12 7.21 0.03
C ILE A 54 5.46 7.68 -1.27
N THR A 55 4.13 7.83 -1.32
CA THR A 55 3.40 8.34 -2.48
C THR A 55 3.89 9.72 -2.86
N GLY A 56 3.95 10.64 -1.90
CA GLY A 56 4.43 12.00 -2.14
C GLY A 56 5.87 12.00 -2.68
N PHE A 57 6.74 11.19 -2.06
CA PHE A 57 8.12 11.02 -2.48
C PHE A 57 8.24 10.53 -3.91
N LEU A 58 7.58 9.42 -4.25
CA LEU A 58 7.63 8.83 -5.60
C LEU A 58 7.03 9.78 -6.64
N ASP A 59 5.84 10.32 -6.41
CA ASP A 59 5.18 11.19 -7.39
C ASP A 59 5.99 12.46 -7.65
N SER A 60 6.63 13.05 -6.63
CA SER A 60 7.49 14.24 -6.83
C SER A 60 8.77 13.90 -7.60
N THR A 61 9.50 12.85 -7.20
CA THR A 61 10.72 12.41 -7.89
C THR A 61 10.45 12.08 -9.36
N LEU A 62 9.41 11.29 -9.62
CA LEU A 62 9.06 10.83 -10.97
C LEU A 62 8.45 11.95 -11.81
N TYR A 63 7.69 12.86 -11.20
CA TYR A 63 7.23 14.05 -11.91
C TYR A 63 8.39 14.99 -12.24
N ASN A 64 9.40 15.13 -11.38
CA ASN A 64 10.58 15.92 -11.72
C ASN A 64 11.34 15.31 -12.92
N ALA A 65 11.60 14.01 -12.86
CA ALA A 65 12.35 13.24 -13.86
C ALA A 65 11.61 13.11 -15.21
N PHE A 66 10.36 12.64 -15.18
CA PHE A 66 9.62 12.18 -16.36
C PHE A 66 8.40 13.04 -16.70
N LYS A 67 8.08 14.04 -15.88
CA LYS A 67 6.93 14.95 -16.02
C LYS A 67 5.58 14.22 -16.02
N THR A 68 5.50 13.09 -15.30
CA THR A 68 4.33 12.23 -15.18
C THR A 68 4.20 11.74 -13.74
N PHE A 69 2.97 11.71 -13.22
CA PHE A 69 2.68 11.13 -11.92
C PHE A 69 2.51 9.63 -12.04
N VAL A 70 2.93 8.84 -11.06
CA VAL A 70 2.72 7.38 -11.08
C VAL A 70 1.52 6.96 -10.24
N SER A 71 1.15 7.79 -9.25
CA SER A 71 0.03 7.54 -8.35
C SER A 71 -1.16 8.44 -8.70
N MET A 72 -0.95 9.74 -8.92
CA MET A 72 -2.02 10.72 -9.18
C MET A 72 -2.61 10.65 -10.61
N GLN A 73 -3.64 9.82 -10.80
CA GLN A 73 -4.26 9.64 -12.13
C GLN A 73 -5.09 10.84 -12.61
N THR A 74 -5.63 11.68 -11.71
CA THR A 74 -6.40 12.87 -12.11
C THR A 74 -5.61 13.80 -13.01
N GLY A 75 -4.35 14.11 -12.66
CA GLY A 75 -3.47 14.95 -13.49
C GLY A 75 -3.10 14.27 -14.82
N ASN A 76 -2.80 12.96 -14.77
CA ASN A 76 -2.50 12.18 -15.98
C ASN A 76 -3.66 12.15 -16.97
N THR A 77 -4.90 12.06 -16.49
CA THR A 77 -6.08 12.12 -17.37
C THR A 77 -6.16 13.45 -18.12
N ILE A 78 -5.82 14.56 -17.46
CA ILE A 78 -5.76 15.88 -18.11
C ILE A 78 -4.63 15.93 -19.14
N PHE A 79 -3.43 15.43 -18.83
CA PHE A 79 -2.33 15.38 -19.80
C PHE A 79 -2.66 14.51 -21.02
N LEU A 80 -3.36 13.39 -20.81
CA LEU A 80 -3.87 12.55 -21.89
C LEU A 80 -4.90 13.30 -22.75
N ALA A 81 -5.85 13.98 -22.12
CA ALA A 81 -6.89 14.75 -22.82
C ALA A 81 -6.29 15.90 -23.65
N LEU A 82 -5.32 16.63 -23.10
CA LEU A 82 -4.60 17.69 -23.82
C LEU A 82 -3.83 17.14 -25.03
N GLY A 83 -3.23 15.95 -24.91
CA GLY A 83 -2.63 15.26 -26.05
C GLY A 83 -3.65 14.89 -27.11
N ALA A 84 -4.79 14.33 -26.70
CA ALA A 84 -5.88 13.96 -27.60
C ALA A 84 -6.52 15.17 -28.32
N SER A 85 -6.54 16.35 -27.67
CA SER A 85 -7.05 17.59 -28.26
C SER A 85 -6.02 18.37 -29.09
N GLY A 86 -4.80 17.83 -29.29
CA GLY A 86 -3.72 18.52 -29.99
C GLY A 86 -3.08 19.69 -29.21
N GLN A 87 -3.48 19.90 -27.96
CA GLN A 87 -2.97 20.97 -27.07
C GLN A 87 -1.76 20.48 -26.28
N ASN A 88 -0.83 19.84 -26.98
CA ASN A 88 0.25 19.12 -26.34
C ASN A 88 1.40 20.07 -25.99
N ASN A 89 1.39 20.61 -24.78
CA ASN A 89 2.44 21.50 -24.28
C ASN A 89 3.78 20.77 -24.00
N ARG A 90 3.83 19.44 -24.11
CA ARG A 90 5.02 18.62 -23.81
C ARG A 90 5.13 17.44 -24.79
N PRO A 91 6.24 17.27 -25.53
CA PRO A 91 6.42 16.12 -26.43
C PRO A 91 6.15 14.79 -25.71
N PHE A 92 5.19 14.02 -26.23
CA PHE A 92 4.80 12.68 -25.73
C PHE A 92 4.38 12.59 -24.25
N GLY A 93 4.10 13.71 -23.56
CA GLY A 93 3.61 13.68 -22.18
C GLY A 93 2.31 12.88 -22.02
N TRP A 94 1.41 12.98 -23.00
CA TRP A 94 0.16 12.22 -23.05
C TRP A 94 0.39 10.70 -23.06
N ALA A 95 1.44 10.22 -23.72
CA ALA A 95 1.73 8.79 -23.84
C ALA A 95 2.24 8.23 -22.50
N ARG A 96 3.10 8.96 -21.80
CA ARG A 96 3.55 8.58 -20.45
C ARG A 96 2.38 8.54 -19.47
N SER A 97 1.49 9.53 -19.54
CA SER A 97 0.26 9.55 -18.74
C SER A 97 -0.68 8.39 -19.08
N LEU A 98 -0.82 8.02 -20.36
CA LEU A 98 -1.58 6.84 -20.78
C LEU A 98 -1.02 5.54 -20.19
N ILE A 99 0.31 5.37 -20.22
CA ILE A 99 0.98 4.22 -19.59
C ILE A 99 0.71 4.18 -18.09
N SER A 100 0.86 5.30 -17.38
CA SER A 100 0.56 5.37 -15.96
C SER A 100 -0.89 4.94 -15.67
N ILE A 101 -1.85 5.51 -16.38
CA ILE A 101 -3.28 5.18 -16.22
C ILE A 101 -3.51 3.68 -16.49
N GLY A 102 -2.97 3.16 -17.60
CA GLY A 102 -3.13 1.77 -17.99
C GLY A 102 -2.60 0.80 -16.94
N PHE A 103 -1.36 1.01 -16.47
CA PHE A 103 -0.74 0.14 -15.46
C PHE A 103 -1.36 0.32 -14.07
N PHE A 104 -1.84 1.52 -13.73
CA PHE A 104 -2.62 1.73 -12.52
C PHE A 104 -3.95 0.96 -12.55
N CYS A 105 -4.66 0.94 -13.68
CA CYS A 105 -5.87 0.15 -13.88
C CYS A 105 -5.59 -1.35 -13.79
N ILE A 106 -4.54 -1.82 -14.47
CA ILE A 106 -4.10 -3.23 -14.40
C ILE A 106 -3.73 -3.61 -12.97
N GLY A 107 -2.94 -2.78 -12.28
CA GLY A 107 -2.59 -2.99 -10.88
C GLY A 107 -3.82 -3.04 -9.98
N SER A 108 -4.76 -2.12 -10.15
CA SER A 108 -5.99 -2.07 -9.37
C SER A 108 -6.78 -3.38 -9.52
N PHE A 109 -6.89 -3.89 -10.75
CA PHE A 109 -7.53 -5.17 -11.03
C PHE A 109 -6.78 -6.34 -10.40
N VAL A 110 -5.46 -6.44 -10.62
CA VAL A 110 -4.62 -7.53 -10.13
C VAL A 110 -4.62 -7.58 -8.60
N PHE A 111 -4.33 -6.47 -7.92
CA PHE A 111 -4.30 -6.43 -6.45
C PHE A 111 -5.67 -6.69 -5.85
N SER A 112 -6.75 -6.13 -6.41
CA SER A 112 -8.11 -6.41 -5.94
C SER A 112 -8.44 -7.89 -6.02
N ARG A 113 -8.09 -8.53 -7.14
CA ARG A 113 -8.36 -9.95 -7.35
C ARG A 113 -7.47 -10.84 -6.48
N PHE A 114 -6.20 -10.49 -6.35
CA PHE A 114 -5.21 -11.14 -5.48
C PHE A 114 -5.70 -11.20 -4.03
N HIS A 115 -6.09 -10.05 -3.46
CA HIS A 115 -6.62 -9.97 -2.10
C HIS A 115 -7.92 -10.76 -1.93
N ARG A 116 -8.82 -10.72 -2.92
CA ARG A 116 -10.06 -11.50 -2.89
C ARG A 116 -9.82 -13.02 -2.93
N PHE A 117 -8.77 -13.48 -3.61
CA PHE A 117 -8.46 -14.91 -3.69
C PHE A 117 -7.75 -15.46 -2.45
N LEU A 118 -6.93 -14.66 -1.77
CA LEU A 118 -6.03 -15.12 -0.70
C LEU A 118 -6.48 -14.70 0.71
N ASN A 119 -7.73 -14.25 0.87
CA ASN A 119 -8.25 -13.58 2.07
C ASN A 119 -7.58 -12.19 2.30
N PRO A 120 -8.34 -11.08 2.19
CA PRO A 120 -7.80 -9.72 2.24
C PRO A 120 -7.08 -9.33 3.53
N LEU A 121 -7.49 -9.87 4.68
CA LEU A 121 -6.94 -9.50 5.99
C LEU A 121 -5.92 -10.51 6.50
N GLN A 122 -5.71 -11.61 5.77
CA GLN A 122 -4.72 -12.61 6.14
C GLN A 122 -3.31 -12.02 6.07
N ARG A 123 -2.51 -12.25 7.11
CA ARG A 123 -1.16 -11.67 7.26
C ARG A 123 -0.25 -11.99 6.07
N SER A 124 -0.25 -13.23 5.59
CA SER A 124 0.53 -13.62 4.40
C SER A 124 0.14 -12.82 3.17
N THR A 125 -1.14 -12.51 3.00
CA THR A 125 -1.67 -11.81 1.82
C THR A 125 -1.25 -10.34 1.84
N LEU A 126 -1.38 -9.68 2.98
CA LEU A 126 -0.88 -8.33 3.17
C LEU A 126 0.64 -8.26 2.96
N VAL A 127 1.40 -9.15 3.60
CA VAL A 127 2.87 -9.22 3.46
C VAL A 127 3.27 -9.43 2.01
N ALA A 128 2.66 -10.40 1.31
CA ALA A 128 2.94 -10.65 -0.10
C ALA A 128 2.58 -9.46 -0.99
N SER A 129 1.48 -8.76 -0.69
CA SER A 129 1.08 -7.55 -1.43
C SER A 129 2.10 -6.43 -1.29
N TYR A 130 2.55 -6.12 -0.07
CA TYR A 130 3.55 -5.08 0.17
C TYR A 130 4.95 -5.48 -0.31
N LEU A 131 5.30 -6.77 -0.26
CA LEU A 131 6.54 -7.27 -0.86
C LEU A 131 6.54 -7.08 -2.38
N LEU A 132 5.44 -7.42 -3.06
CA LEU A 132 5.33 -7.21 -4.50
C LEU A 132 5.46 -5.71 -4.85
N GLN A 133 4.78 -4.84 -4.10
CA GLN A 133 4.89 -3.39 -4.29
C GLN A 133 6.34 -2.91 -4.09
N SER A 134 7.00 -3.37 -3.02
CA SER A 134 8.39 -3.03 -2.71
C SER A 134 9.34 -3.51 -3.81
N CYS A 135 9.15 -4.72 -4.33
CA CYS A 135 9.94 -5.25 -5.45
C CYS A 135 9.80 -4.38 -6.71
N CYS A 136 8.58 -3.91 -7.03
CA CYS A 136 8.39 -2.99 -8.16
C CYS A 136 9.15 -1.68 -7.97
N ILE A 137 9.14 -1.10 -6.76
CA ILE A 137 9.90 0.12 -6.44
C ILE A 137 11.40 -0.13 -6.56
N LEU A 138 11.91 -1.21 -5.94
CA LEU A 138 13.34 -1.56 -5.96
C LEU A 138 13.83 -1.86 -7.38
N LEU A 139 13.02 -2.55 -8.19
CA LEU A 139 13.35 -2.83 -9.59
C LEU A 139 13.43 -1.54 -10.40
N ALA A 140 12.44 -0.64 -10.26
CA ALA A 140 12.46 0.65 -10.94
C ALA A 140 13.70 1.48 -10.54
N ALA A 141 14.00 1.55 -9.24
CA ALA A 141 15.19 2.25 -8.73
C ALA A 141 16.50 1.62 -9.24
N SER A 142 16.58 0.28 -9.29
CA SER A 142 17.76 -0.44 -9.78
C SER A 142 17.98 -0.24 -11.27
N LEU A 143 16.90 -0.17 -12.07
CA LEU A 143 16.99 0.11 -13.50
C LEU A 143 17.51 1.52 -13.77
N VAL A 144 17.10 2.50 -12.96
CA VAL A 144 17.61 3.87 -13.05
C VAL A 144 19.05 3.96 -12.57
N GLN A 145 19.33 3.49 -11.35
CA GLN A 145 20.68 3.56 -10.75
C GLN A 145 21.73 2.76 -11.51
N GLY A 146 21.33 1.66 -12.15
CA GLY A 146 22.18 0.83 -12.99
C GLY A 146 22.42 1.39 -14.40
N GLY A 147 21.84 2.55 -14.74
CA GLY A 147 22.00 3.21 -16.04
C GLY A 147 21.25 2.52 -17.19
N VAL A 148 20.35 1.58 -16.90
CA VAL A 148 19.49 0.95 -17.92
C VAL A 148 18.40 1.93 -18.37
N ILE A 149 17.92 2.75 -17.43
CA ILE A 149 17.00 3.87 -17.65
C ILE A 149 17.71 5.14 -17.19
N GLU A 150 17.72 6.21 -17.99
CA GLU A 150 18.28 7.48 -17.51
C GLU A 150 17.35 8.13 -16.47
N GLY A 151 17.93 8.79 -15.47
CA GLY A 151 17.21 9.42 -14.36
C GLY A 151 16.37 10.63 -14.75
N ALA A 152 16.57 11.18 -15.95
CA ALA A 152 15.82 12.33 -16.47
C ALA A 152 15.59 12.22 -17.97
N VAL A 153 14.53 12.88 -18.48
CA VAL A 153 14.35 13.03 -19.94
C VAL A 153 15.24 14.17 -20.44
N PRO A 154 16.22 13.92 -21.34
CA PRO A 154 17.10 14.95 -21.86
C PRO A 154 16.33 16.04 -22.63
N ALA A 155 16.75 17.31 -22.46
CA ALA A 155 16.16 18.42 -23.19
C ALA A 155 16.37 18.26 -24.70
N GLY A 156 15.28 18.28 -25.47
CA GLY A 156 15.31 18.23 -26.94
C GLY A 156 15.16 16.83 -27.55
N LEU A 157 15.16 15.74 -26.78
CA LEU A 157 14.85 14.40 -27.31
C LEU A 157 13.35 14.15 -27.37
N ILE A 158 12.85 14.05 -28.60
CA ILE A 158 11.44 13.89 -28.91
C ILE A 158 10.98 12.42 -28.70
N ASN A 159 11.84 11.42 -28.94
CA ASN A 159 11.50 9.99 -28.84
C ASN A 159 12.23 9.27 -27.70
N TYR A 160 11.88 9.61 -26.45
CA TYR A 160 12.49 9.01 -25.26
C TYR A 160 11.48 8.11 -24.53
N TRP A 161 11.73 6.79 -24.55
CA TRP A 161 10.77 5.76 -24.12
C TRP A 161 11.31 4.76 -23.08
N ASN A 162 12.58 4.84 -22.68
CA ASN A 162 13.17 3.92 -21.70
C ASN A 162 12.51 4.04 -20.30
N GLN A 163 12.00 5.23 -19.95
CA GLN A 163 11.32 5.52 -18.69
C GLN A 163 9.93 4.87 -18.58
N ILE A 164 9.37 4.31 -19.66
CA ILE A 164 8.09 3.58 -19.63
C ILE A 164 8.12 2.47 -18.57
N ALA A 165 9.22 1.72 -18.49
CA ALA A 165 9.31 0.59 -17.56
C ALA A 165 9.21 1.04 -16.10
N ALA A 166 9.90 2.13 -15.73
CA ALA A 166 9.81 2.72 -14.40
C ALA A 166 8.39 3.23 -14.10
N ILE A 167 7.79 3.97 -15.04
CA ILE A 167 6.42 4.48 -14.90
C ILE A 167 5.42 3.33 -14.73
N ALA A 168 5.53 2.28 -15.54
CA ALA A 168 4.66 1.12 -15.50
C ALA A 168 4.75 0.38 -14.14
N LEU A 169 5.96 0.07 -13.68
CA LEU A 169 6.20 -0.61 -12.40
C LEU A 169 5.66 0.20 -11.23
N LEU A 170 5.96 1.50 -11.21
CA LEU A 170 5.57 2.37 -10.10
C LEU A 170 4.08 2.70 -10.08
N SER A 171 3.44 2.80 -11.26
CA SER A 171 1.98 3.00 -11.35
C SER A 171 1.21 1.74 -10.97
N PHE A 172 1.73 0.57 -11.38
CA PHE A 172 1.17 -0.72 -10.99
C PHE A 172 1.22 -0.92 -9.47
N GLN A 173 2.36 -0.67 -8.82
CA GLN A 173 2.46 -0.83 -7.37
C GLN A 173 1.64 0.20 -6.59
N ALA A 174 1.52 1.44 -7.10
CA ALA A 174 0.71 2.48 -6.46
C ALA A 174 -0.75 2.04 -6.35
N ALA A 175 -1.26 1.33 -7.36
CA ALA A 175 -2.59 0.74 -7.29
C ALA A 175 -2.76 -0.27 -6.14
N GLY A 176 -1.70 -1.00 -5.78
CA GLY A 176 -1.69 -1.91 -4.63
C GLY A 176 -1.89 -1.20 -3.30
N GLN A 177 -1.32 0.00 -3.14
CA GLN A 177 -1.48 0.81 -1.93
C GLN A 177 -2.93 1.25 -1.73
N ILE A 178 -3.60 1.75 -2.78
CA ILE A 178 -5.00 2.20 -2.67
C ILE A 178 -5.98 1.03 -2.50
N VAL A 179 -5.69 -0.13 -3.09
CA VAL A 179 -6.48 -1.34 -2.84
C VAL A 179 -6.32 -1.76 -1.37
N SER A 180 -5.10 -1.77 -0.86
CA SER A 180 -4.82 -2.15 0.53
C SER A 180 -5.47 -1.19 1.53
N SER A 181 -5.48 0.12 1.28
CA SER A 181 -6.13 1.10 2.16
C SER A 181 -7.63 0.87 2.30
N ARG A 182 -8.29 0.50 1.19
CA ARG A 182 -9.73 0.16 1.18
C ARG A 182 -10.00 -1.12 1.95
N LEU A 183 -9.15 -2.13 1.81
CA LEU A 183 -9.32 -3.43 2.48
C LEU A 183 -9.09 -3.35 3.99
N LEU A 184 -8.12 -2.53 4.43
CA LEU A 184 -7.82 -2.31 5.85
C LEU A 184 -8.84 -1.41 6.56
N GLY A 185 -9.84 -0.89 5.84
CA GLY A 185 -10.91 -0.08 6.42
C GLY A 185 -10.50 1.33 6.83
N VAL A 186 -9.31 1.79 6.45
CA VAL A 186 -8.81 3.16 6.74
C VAL A 186 -9.16 4.09 5.57
N GLY A 187 -10.44 4.10 5.21
CA GLY A 187 -10.95 4.85 4.05
C GLY A 187 -10.78 6.37 4.19
N GLU A 188 -10.59 6.87 5.41
CA GLU A 188 -10.32 8.28 5.68
C GLU A 188 -8.91 8.74 5.26
N VAL A 189 -7.99 7.82 5.00
CA VAL A 189 -6.64 8.09 4.46
C VAL A 189 -6.51 7.46 3.07
N PRO A 190 -7.11 8.08 2.03
CA PRO A 190 -6.78 7.70 0.66
C PRO A 190 -5.31 8.05 0.41
N THR A 191 -4.45 7.04 0.39
CA THR A 191 -2.98 7.16 0.25
C THR A 191 -2.51 7.90 -1.00
N ILE A 192 -3.41 8.16 -1.96
CA ILE A 192 -3.12 8.75 -3.27
C ILE A 192 -4.06 9.92 -3.64
N VAL A 193 -5.29 9.97 -3.11
CA VAL A 193 -6.30 10.98 -3.51
C VAL A 193 -6.37 12.08 -2.47
N ILE A 194 -5.50 13.09 -2.63
CA ILE A 194 -5.36 14.19 -1.66
C ILE A 194 -6.60 15.10 -1.65
N THR A 195 -7.24 15.33 -2.81
CA THR A 195 -8.34 16.31 -2.92
C THR A 195 -9.51 15.97 -2.01
N SER A 196 -10.02 14.74 -2.06
CA SER A 196 -11.13 14.32 -1.20
C SER A 196 -10.74 14.34 0.28
N LEU A 197 -9.49 13.98 0.60
CA LEU A 197 -8.96 14.04 1.96
C LEU A 197 -8.93 15.48 2.50
N LEU A 198 -8.50 16.45 1.69
CA LEU A 198 -8.50 17.87 2.06
C LEU A 198 -9.93 18.40 2.23
N CYS A 199 -10.85 18.07 1.33
CA CYS A 199 -12.25 18.44 1.45
C CYS A 199 -12.87 17.87 2.74
N ASP A 200 -12.61 16.59 3.03
CA ASP A 200 -13.09 15.92 4.24
C ASP A 200 -12.45 16.49 5.53
N LEU A 201 -11.20 16.93 5.45
CA LEU A 201 -10.50 17.56 6.58
C LEU A 201 -11.07 18.94 6.86
N LEU A 202 -11.18 19.79 5.84
CA LEU A 202 -11.59 21.18 5.98
C LEU A 202 -13.10 21.34 6.23
N SER A 203 -13.91 20.35 5.84
CA SER A 203 -15.34 20.31 6.14
C SER A 203 -15.69 19.63 7.47
N ASP A 204 -14.71 19.12 8.22
CA ASP A 204 -14.95 18.44 9.50
C ASP A 204 -15.51 19.43 10.54
N PRO A 205 -16.73 19.21 11.10
CA PRO A 205 -17.31 20.10 12.11
C PRO A 205 -16.47 20.23 13.39
N ALA A 206 -15.65 19.23 13.68
CA ALA A 206 -14.73 19.17 14.81
C ALA A 206 -13.27 19.44 14.40
N LEU A 207 -13.05 20.21 13.33
CA LEU A 207 -11.72 20.58 12.82
C LEU A 207 -10.80 21.15 13.92
N PHE A 208 -11.32 22.04 14.76
CA PHE A 208 -10.58 22.70 15.85
C PHE A 208 -10.76 22.02 17.22
N ALA A 209 -11.44 20.87 17.28
CA ALA A 209 -11.56 20.12 18.53
C ALA A 209 -10.19 19.62 19.00
N ARG A 210 -10.07 19.35 20.30
CA ARG A 210 -8.84 18.79 20.88
C ARG A 210 -8.42 17.52 20.11
N PRO A 211 -7.11 17.26 19.91
CA PRO A 211 -6.66 16.08 19.17
C PRO A 211 -7.22 14.75 19.72
N SER A 212 -7.45 14.64 21.02
CA SER A 212 -8.04 13.44 21.64
C SER A 212 -9.50 13.19 21.23
N ALA A 213 -10.22 14.18 20.72
CA ALA A 213 -11.65 14.09 20.43
C ALA A 213 -11.95 13.58 19.01
N ASN A 214 -11.03 13.74 18.06
CA ASN A 214 -11.26 13.35 16.67
C ASN A 214 -9.99 12.77 16.01
N VAL A 215 -9.81 11.45 16.19
CA VAL A 215 -8.68 10.71 15.64
C VAL A 215 -8.70 10.69 14.11
N LYS A 216 -9.89 10.60 13.48
CA LYS A 216 -10.02 10.58 12.01
C LYS A 216 -9.54 11.89 11.38
N ARG A 217 -9.92 13.04 11.96
CA ARG A 217 -9.43 14.35 11.55
C ARG A 217 -7.91 14.44 11.68
N ASN A 218 -7.33 13.96 12.79
CA ASN A 218 -5.87 13.94 12.96
C ASN A 218 -5.20 13.10 11.88
N ARG A 219 -5.73 11.89 11.58
CA ARG A 219 -5.21 11.02 10.52
C ARG A 219 -5.20 11.72 9.16
N ARG A 220 -6.29 12.41 8.80
CA ARG A 220 -6.37 13.20 7.55
C ARG A 220 -5.30 14.30 7.52
N ALA A 221 -5.17 15.09 8.59
CA ALA A 221 -4.18 16.16 8.67
C ALA A 221 -2.74 15.63 8.56
N ILE A 222 -2.42 14.54 9.28
CA ILE A 222 -1.11 13.91 9.24
C ILE A 222 -0.84 13.31 7.86
N ALA A 223 -1.81 12.62 7.25
CA ALA A 223 -1.69 12.06 5.91
C ALA A 223 -1.37 13.13 4.86
N PHE A 224 -2.10 14.25 4.85
CA PHE A 224 -1.78 15.38 3.98
C PHE A 224 -0.37 15.90 4.20
N THR A 225 0.00 16.11 5.47
CA THR A 225 1.33 16.62 5.85
C THR A 225 2.44 15.67 5.40
N LEU A 226 2.28 14.36 5.61
CA LEU A 226 3.25 13.36 5.20
C LEU A 226 3.37 13.27 3.69
N THR A 227 2.27 13.32 2.94
CA THR A 227 2.35 13.38 1.47
C THR A 227 3.10 14.62 1.00
N LEU A 228 2.85 15.78 1.60
CA LEU A 228 3.57 17.02 1.27
C LEU A 228 5.06 16.92 1.62
N LEU A 229 5.40 16.43 2.81
CA LEU A 229 6.79 16.23 3.24
C LEU A 229 7.52 15.24 2.33
N GLY A 230 6.87 14.14 1.98
CA GLY A 230 7.40 13.17 1.02
C GLY A 230 7.70 13.82 -0.32
N ALA A 231 6.76 14.62 -0.83
CA ALA A 231 6.96 15.35 -2.08
C ALA A 231 8.11 16.37 -2.03
N ILE A 232 8.28 17.09 -0.91
CA ILE A 232 9.42 17.99 -0.71
C ILE A 232 10.75 17.21 -0.75
N VAL A 233 10.83 16.10 -0.02
CA VAL A 233 12.03 15.25 0.02
C VAL A 233 12.34 14.66 -1.35
N GLY A 234 11.33 14.16 -2.07
CA GLY A 234 11.51 13.62 -3.43
C GLY A 234 11.97 14.69 -4.41
N GLY A 235 11.45 15.91 -4.29
CA GLY A 235 11.87 17.05 -5.11
C GLY A 235 13.33 17.44 -4.88
N TRP A 236 13.80 17.40 -3.63
CA TRP A 236 15.22 17.61 -3.33
C TRP A 236 16.10 16.51 -3.91
N MET A 237 15.71 15.24 -3.76
CA MET A 237 16.50 14.13 -4.30
C MET A 237 16.62 14.17 -5.83
N GLY A 238 15.57 14.61 -6.53
CA GLY A 238 15.60 14.77 -7.99
C GLY A 238 16.44 15.94 -8.51
N ASN A 239 17.02 16.78 -7.66
CA ASN A 239 17.86 17.93 -8.05
C ASN A 239 19.38 17.66 -7.91
N TYR A 240 19.79 16.48 -7.43
CA TYR A 240 21.21 16.13 -7.19
C TYR A 240 21.86 15.31 -8.32
N GLU A 241 21.25 15.25 -9.50
CA GLU A 241 21.84 14.75 -10.75
C GLU A 241 21.99 15.89 -11.77
#